data_AF-A0A2D5V1G3-F1
#
_entry.id   AF-A0A2D5V1G3-F1
#
_cell.length_a   1.000
_cell.length_b   1.000
_cell.length_c   1.000
_cell.angle_alpha   90.00
_cell.angle_beta   90.00
_cell.angle_gamma   90.00
#
_symmetry.space_group_name_H-M   'P 1'
#
loop_
_entity.id
_entity.type
_entity.pdbx_description
1 polymer ?
#
loop_
_entity_poly.entity_id
_entity_poly.type
_entity_poly.pdbx_seq_one_letter_code
_entity_poly.pdbx_strand_id
1 'polypeptide(L)'
;MNPIIIKYRLCKYKFLQNILFSISLFSFVSCNVSKYVPEDKNLLKKVNIELIGPSQESNFLKEDLYNLLVQKPNRKLFSNYRFYLSLYNLSNQDRIDKKVNEKQAKIDKVNEKINLRNEFLLSLDSSAKLKNFKERKLVFGERLQIKGEAPVIFSSFKAVRSKDQFSKFLFNKGYFQNSISDSTFFSKKK
;
A
#
# COMPACT_ATOMS: atom_id res chain seq x y z
N MET A 1 -40.83 -38.56 -51.79
CA MET A 1 -39.74 -38.30 -50.82
C MET A 1 -40.30 -37.38 -49.74
N ASN A 2 -40.25 -37.80 -48.47
CA ASN A 2 -40.78 -37.00 -47.36
C ASN A 2 -39.77 -35.91 -46.97
N PRO A 3 -40.21 -34.69 -46.64
CA PRO A 3 -39.29 -33.61 -46.28
C PRO A 3 -38.70 -33.85 -44.89
N ILE A 4 -37.38 -33.71 -44.77
CA ILE A 4 -36.66 -33.74 -43.48
C ILE A 4 -36.75 -32.34 -42.88
N ILE A 5 -37.34 -32.23 -41.69
CA ILE A 5 -37.43 -30.97 -40.94
C ILE A 5 -36.37 -30.97 -39.84
N ILE A 6 -35.40 -30.07 -39.93
CA ILE A 6 -34.40 -29.84 -38.88
C ILE A 6 -34.89 -28.72 -37.98
N LYS A 7 -35.05 -29.00 -36.68
CA LYS A 7 -35.40 -28.00 -35.65
C LYS A 7 -34.17 -27.70 -34.81
N TYR A 8 -33.71 -26.46 -34.85
CA TYR A 8 -32.65 -25.96 -33.97
C TYR A 8 -33.25 -25.38 -32.69
N ARG A 9 -32.62 -25.66 -31.54
CA ARG A 9 -33.01 -25.11 -30.23
C ARG A 9 -31.90 -24.18 -29.76
N LEU A 10 -32.12 -22.87 -29.84
CA LEU A 10 -31.15 -21.85 -29.42
C LEU A 10 -31.45 -21.42 -27.98
N CYS A 11 -30.46 -21.50 -27.09
CA CYS A 11 -30.56 -21.07 -25.70
C CYS A 11 -29.69 -19.83 -25.47
N LYS A 12 -30.29 -18.67 -25.14
CA LYS A 12 -29.52 -17.45 -24.81
C LYS A 12 -28.97 -17.56 -23.39
N TYR A 13 -27.65 -17.57 -23.24
CA TYR A 13 -26.98 -17.73 -21.95
C TYR A 13 -27.10 -16.43 -21.12
N LYS A 14 -27.89 -16.42 -20.03
CA LYS A 14 -28.12 -15.27 -19.13
C LYS A 14 -26.95 -14.95 -18.17
N PHE A 15 -25.73 -15.33 -18.52
CA PHE A 15 -24.57 -15.29 -17.62
C PHE A 15 -24.09 -13.88 -17.29
N LEU A 16 -24.15 -12.97 -18.26
CA LEU A 16 -23.76 -11.56 -18.05
C LEU A 16 -24.66 -10.84 -17.04
N GLN A 17 -25.95 -11.18 -17.01
CA GLN A 17 -26.92 -10.54 -16.11
C GLN A 17 -26.70 -10.94 -14.64
N ASN A 18 -26.27 -12.18 -14.40
CA ASN A 18 -25.95 -12.69 -13.05
C ASN A 18 -24.60 -12.17 -12.52
N ILE A 19 -23.63 -11.88 -13.39
CA ILE A 19 -22.35 -11.23 -13.02
C ILE A 19 -22.58 -9.78 -12.57
N LEU A 20 -23.43 -9.03 -13.29
CA LEU A 20 -23.80 -7.66 -12.91
C LEU A 20 -24.49 -7.60 -11.55
N PHE A 21 -25.34 -8.58 -11.24
CA PHE A 21 -26.02 -8.67 -9.95
C PHE A 21 -25.07 -9.02 -8.78
N SER A 22 -24.07 -9.88 -9.01
CA SER A 22 -23.09 -10.24 -7.98
C SER A 22 -22.09 -9.12 -7.68
N ILE A 23 -21.72 -8.32 -8.69
CA ILE A 23 -20.89 -7.12 -8.52
C ILE A 23 -21.63 -6.04 -7.71
N SER A 24 -22.95 -5.88 -7.95
CA SER A 24 -23.80 -4.95 -7.20
C SER A 24 -23.80 -5.24 -5.69
N LEU A 25 -23.83 -6.53 -5.31
CA LEU A 25 -23.89 -6.96 -3.91
C LEU A 25 -22.60 -6.69 -3.11
N PHE A 26 -21.45 -6.48 -3.77
CA PHE A 26 -20.19 -6.12 -3.12
C PHE A 26 -20.04 -4.62 -2.82
N SER A 27 -21.01 -3.79 -3.20
CA SER A 27 -20.85 -2.31 -3.22
C SER A 27 -20.99 -1.62 -1.86
N PHE A 28 -21.37 -2.32 -0.78
CA PHE A 28 -21.65 -1.70 0.52
C PHE A 28 -20.58 -1.90 1.61
N VAL A 29 -19.43 -2.48 1.29
CA VAL A 29 -18.32 -2.50 2.25
C VAL A 29 -17.63 -1.14 2.22
N SER A 30 -18.03 -0.24 3.12
CA SER A 30 -17.31 1.02 3.32
C SER A 30 -15.88 0.73 3.78
N CYS A 31 -14.91 0.86 2.89
CA CYS A 31 -13.50 0.74 3.25
C CYS A 31 -13.07 1.95 4.11
N ASN A 32 -12.79 1.74 5.39
CA ASN A 32 -12.25 2.78 6.27
C ASN A 32 -10.78 3.09 5.90
N VAL A 33 -10.57 4.20 5.19
CA VAL A 33 -9.25 4.67 4.73
C VAL A 33 -8.36 5.14 5.89
N SER A 34 -8.97 5.54 7.01
CA SER A 34 -8.28 6.05 8.21
C SER A 34 -8.11 5.01 9.32
N LYS A 35 -8.33 3.72 9.06
CA LYS A 35 -8.27 2.65 10.07
C LYS A 35 -7.00 2.68 10.93
N TYR A 36 -5.84 2.87 10.30
CA TYR A 36 -4.53 2.89 10.97
C TYR A 36 -3.97 4.32 11.15
N VAL A 37 -4.84 5.33 11.08
CA VAL A 37 -4.46 6.73 11.37
C VAL A 37 -4.81 7.01 12.82
N PRO A 38 -3.85 7.44 13.67
CA PRO A 38 -4.13 7.81 15.05
C PRO A 38 -5.20 8.90 15.19
N GLU A 39 -5.89 8.94 16.33
CA GLU A 39 -7.05 9.82 16.52
C GLU A 39 -6.71 11.31 16.43
N ASP A 40 -5.54 11.69 16.94
CA ASP A 40 -4.96 13.03 16.97
C ASP A 40 -4.27 13.45 15.66
N LYS A 41 -4.25 12.56 14.66
CA LYS A 41 -3.45 12.72 13.43
C LYS A 41 -4.29 12.69 12.18
N ASN A 42 -3.76 13.36 11.15
CA ASN A 42 -4.43 13.54 9.87
C ASN A 42 -3.69 12.83 8.74
N LEU A 43 -4.45 12.09 7.92
CA LEU A 43 -3.94 11.48 6.69
C LEU A 43 -3.66 12.56 5.64
N LEU A 44 -2.46 12.54 5.05
CA LEU A 44 -2.11 13.40 3.93
C LEU A 44 -2.89 12.97 2.68
N LYS A 45 -3.99 13.68 2.40
CA LYS A 45 -4.89 13.32 1.29
C LYS A 45 -4.37 13.80 -0.07
N LYS A 46 -3.90 15.05 -0.14
CA LYS A 46 -3.48 15.71 -1.38
C LYS A 46 -2.48 16.80 -1.04
N VAL A 47 -1.55 17.05 -1.95
CA VAL A 47 -0.70 18.25 -1.98
C VAL A 47 -1.00 18.96 -3.30
N ASN A 48 -1.29 20.25 -3.24
CA ASN A 48 -1.45 21.10 -4.42
C ASN A 48 -0.28 22.07 -4.45
N ILE A 49 0.37 22.20 -5.61
CA ILE A 49 1.44 23.18 -5.84
C ILE A 49 0.92 24.17 -6.87
N GLU A 50 0.79 25.42 -6.46
CA GLU A 50 0.32 26.52 -7.28
C GLU A 50 1.49 27.49 -7.50
N LEU A 51 1.69 27.90 -8.75
CA LEU A 51 2.71 28.88 -9.14
C LEU A 51 1.99 30.18 -9.44
N ILE A 52 2.35 31.24 -8.73
CA ILE A 52 1.77 32.58 -8.90
C ILE A 52 2.76 33.39 -9.72
N GLY A 53 2.50 33.58 -11.01
CA GLY A 53 3.35 34.36 -11.91
C GLY A 53 3.09 34.10 -13.40
N PRO A 54 3.58 34.98 -14.30
CA PRO A 54 3.40 34.83 -15.74
C PRO A 54 4.45 33.88 -16.32
N SER A 55 4.15 32.58 -16.48
CA SER A 55 4.99 31.70 -17.32
C SER A 55 4.28 30.46 -17.88
N GLN A 56 4.58 30.18 -19.14
CA GLN A 56 4.12 29.03 -19.91
C GLN A 56 4.85 27.72 -19.56
N GLU A 57 5.99 27.80 -18.84
CA GLU A 57 6.79 26.66 -18.35
C GLU A 57 6.22 26.00 -17.07
N SER A 58 5.01 26.38 -16.67
CA SER A 58 4.45 26.06 -15.35
C SER A 58 4.28 24.57 -15.04
N ASN A 59 4.13 23.70 -16.05
CA ASN A 59 3.87 22.28 -15.82
C ASN A 59 5.14 21.50 -15.44
N PHE A 60 6.24 21.67 -16.17
CA PHE A 60 7.50 20.98 -15.87
C PHE A 60 8.06 21.39 -14.51
N LEU A 61 8.03 22.68 -14.19
CA LEU A 61 8.42 23.20 -12.88
C LEU A 61 7.58 22.63 -11.73
N LYS A 62 6.26 22.45 -11.92
CA LYS A 62 5.40 21.84 -10.89
C LYS A 62 5.75 20.38 -10.63
N GLU A 63 6.12 19.62 -11.65
CA GLU A 63 6.54 18.22 -11.49
C GLU A 63 7.87 18.12 -10.75
N ASP A 64 8.84 18.96 -11.09
CA ASP A 64 10.12 19.05 -10.38
C ASP A 64 9.91 19.40 -8.90
N LEU A 65 9.08 20.41 -8.61
CA LEU A 65 8.74 20.77 -7.23
C LEU A 65 7.97 19.64 -6.52
N TYR A 66 7.03 18.99 -7.18
CA TYR A 66 6.34 17.84 -6.60
C TYR A 66 7.32 16.72 -6.26
N ASN A 67 8.34 16.51 -7.09
CA ASN A 67 9.36 15.51 -6.87
C ASN A 67 10.22 15.79 -5.64
N LEU A 68 10.46 17.06 -5.34
CA LEU A 68 11.19 17.53 -4.17
C LEU A 68 10.40 17.46 -2.86
N LEU A 69 9.10 17.18 -2.88
CA LEU A 69 8.32 17.03 -1.64
C LEU A 69 8.89 15.96 -0.72
N VAL A 70 9.15 16.33 0.54
CA VAL A 70 9.63 15.40 1.58
C VAL A 70 8.57 14.35 1.92
N GLN A 71 7.30 14.73 1.89
CA GLN A 71 6.18 13.81 2.10
C GLN A 71 5.21 13.89 0.92
N LYS A 72 4.88 12.72 0.36
CA LYS A 72 3.90 12.56 -0.72
C LYS A 72 2.72 11.75 -0.21
N PRO A 73 1.47 12.06 -0.62
CA PRO A 73 0.31 11.26 -0.25
C PRO A 73 0.45 9.81 -0.77
N ASN A 74 -0.25 8.87 -0.13
CA ASN A 74 -0.30 7.47 -0.60
C ASN A 74 -0.65 7.37 -2.09
N ARG A 75 0.02 6.44 -2.78
CA ARG A 75 -0.10 6.31 -4.23
C ARG A 75 -1.52 5.87 -4.61
N LYS A 76 -2.04 6.48 -5.67
CA LYS A 76 -3.33 6.12 -6.26
C LYS A 76 -3.10 5.11 -7.38
N LEU A 77 -4.01 4.15 -7.50
CA LEU A 77 -4.10 3.22 -8.62
C LEU A 77 -5.43 3.48 -9.31
N PHE A 78 -5.38 3.88 -10.57
CA PHE A 78 -6.48 4.50 -11.33
C PHE A 78 -7.00 5.80 -10.69
N SER A 79 -7.30 6.79 -11.54
CA SER A 79 -7.83 8.13 -11.21
C SER A 79 -7.71 8.53 -9.71
N ASN A 80 -8.70 8.17 -8.88
CA ASN A 80 -8.79 8.62 -7.49
C ASN A 80 -8.75 7.53 -6.42
N TYR A 81 -8.48 6.27 -6.76
CA TYR A 81 -8.56 5.18 -5.79
C TYR A 81 -7.19 4.86 -5.16
N ARG A 82 -7.08 4.92 -3.82
CA ARG A 82 -5.86 4.56 -3.08
C ARG A 82 -5.78 3.06 -2.81
N PHE A 83 -5.68 2.26 -3.86
CA PHE A 83 -5.70 0.78 -3.77
C PHE A 83 -4.70 0.24 -2.75
N TYR A 84 -3.47 0.74 -2.73
CA TYR A 84 -2.42 0.20 -1.85
C TYR A 84 -2.64 0.53 -0.38
N LEU A 85 -3.16 1.73 -0.08
CA LEU A 85 -3.62 2.07 1.27
C LEU A 85 -4.81 1.21 1.70
N SER A 86 -5.75 0.99 0.77
CA SER A 86 -6.89 0.09 1.01
C SER A 86 -6.41 -1.34 1.32
N LEU A 87 -5.45 -1.85 0.55
CA LEU A 87 -4.86 -3.18 0.75
C LEU A 87 -4.18 -3.32 2.12
N TYR A 88 -3.46 -2.28 2.55
CA TYR A 88 -2.88 -2.22 3.89
C TYR A 88 -3.98 -2.24 4.97
N ASN A 89 -5.04 -1.45 4.80
CA ASN A 89 -6.15 -1.35 5.76
C ASN A 89 -7.02 -2.62 5.87
N LEU A 90 -7.02 -3.49 4.85
CA LEU A 90 -7.67 -4.80 4.89
C LEU A 90 -7.01 -5.75 5.89
N SER A 91 -5.75 -5.52 6.27
CA SER A 91 -5.08 -6.28 7.33
C SER A 91 -5.73 -6.01 8.70
N ASN A 92 -5.53 -6.91 9.67
CA ASN A 92 -5.89 -6.70 11.07
C ASN A 92 -4.68 -7.12 11.93
N GLN A 93 -4.15 -6.19 12.73
CA GLN A 93 -2.90 -6.39 13.46
C GLN A 93 -3.02 -7.51 14.51
N ASP A 94 -4.06 -7.50 15.34
CA ASP A 94 -4.27 -8.54 16.36
C ASP A 94 -4.34 -9.95 15.75
N ARG A 95 -5.01 -10.08 14.60
CA ARG A 95 -5.11 -11.35 13.86
C ARG A 95 -3.76 -11.76 13.26
N ILE A 96 -2.96 -10.80 12.82
CA ILE A 96 -1.59 -11.04 12.33
C ILE A 96 -0.75 -11.56 13.49
N ASP A 97 -0.68 -10.81 14.59
CA ASP A 97 0.18 -11.08 15.73
C ASP A 97 -0.12 -12.45 16.32
N LYS A 98 -1.42 -12.76 16.51
CA LYS A 98 -1.86 -14.10 16.93
C LYS A 98 -1.33 -15.21 16.01
N LYS A 99 -1.52 -15.07 14.69
CA LYS A 99 -1.08 -16.08 13.71
C LYS A 99 0.44 -16.14 13.55
N VAL A 100 1.14 -15.02 13.73
CA VAL A 100 2.60 -14.96 13.70
C VAL A 100 3.14 -15.75 14.89
N ASN A 101 2.65 -15.49 16.09
CA ASN A 101 3.04 -16.20 17.32
C ASN A 101 2.76 -17.70 17.22
N GLU A 102 1.57 -18.09 16.76
CA GLU A 102 1.20 -19.50 16.56
C GLU A 102 2.12 -20.21 15.55
N LYS A 103 2.48 -19.56 14.45
CA LYS A 103 3.38 -20.15 13.45
C LYS A 103 4.83 -20.16 13.92
N GLN A 104 5.28 -19.11 14.60
CA GLN A 104 6.63 -19.00 15.13
C GLN A 104 6.89 -20.13 16.14
N ALA A 105 6.00 -20.32 17.11
CA ALA A 105 6.10 -21.41 18.08
C ALA A 105 6.17 -22.81 17.45
N LYS A 106 5.49 -23.03 16.31
CA LYS A 106 5.57 -24.30 15.57
C LYS A 106 6.93 -24.49 14.88
N ILE A 107 7.49 -23.41 14.35
CA ILE A 107 8.81 -23.42 13.69
C ILE A 107 9.92 -23.57 14.73
N ASP A 108 9.81 -22.89 15.88
CA ASP A 108 10.78 -22.96 16.96
C ASP A 108 10.91 -24.39 17.49
N LYS A 109 9.78 -25.08 17.73
CA LYS A 109 9.78 -26.52 18.11
C LYS A 109 10.45 -27.42 17.07
N VAL A 110 10.37 -27.07 15.80
CA VAL A 110 11.04 -27.83 14.72
C VAL A 110 12.53 -27.51 14.69
N ASN A 111 12.89 -26.25 14.89
CA ASN A 111 14.29 -25.79 14.93
C ASN A 111 15.02 -26.30 16.16
N GLU A 112 14.37 -26.41 17.31
CA GLU A 112 14.90 -27.03 18.52
C GLU A 112 15.31 -28.48 18.25
N LYS A 113 14.45 -29.26 17.58
CA LYS A 113 14.77 -30.64 17.17
C LYS A 113 15.91 -30.70 16.14
N ILE A 114 15.99 -29.72 15.25
CA ILE A 114 17.11 -29.61 14.30
C ILE A 114 18.40 -29.31 15.06
N ASN A 115 18.35 -28.42 16.05
CA ASN A 115 19.51 -28.03 16.86
C ASN A 115 20.05 -29.22 17.65
N LEU A 116 19.19 -29.92 18.40
CA LEU A 116 19.58 -31.12 19.15
C LEU A 116 20.22 -32.17 18.25
N ARG A 117 19.69 -32.36 17.02
CA ARG A 117 20.28 -33.31 16.07
C ARG A 117 21.58 -32.82 15.47
N ASN A 118 21.73 -31.53 15.20
CA ASN A 118 22.98 -30.94 14.72
C ASN A 118 24.07 -31.04 15.80
N GLU A 119 23.75 -30.73 17.06
CA GLU A 119 24.65 -30.89 18.20
C GLU A 119 25.10 -32.34 18.36
N PHE A 120 24.16 -33.29 18.27
CA PHE A 120 24.48 -34.71 18.28
C PHE A 120 25.42 -35.11 17.12
N LEU A 121 25.17 -34.64 15.89
CA LEU A 121 26.03 -34.94 14.75
C LEU A 121 27.43 -34.36 14.92
N LEU A 122 27.55 -33.13 15.41
CA LEU A 122 28.85 -32.49 15.69
C LEU A 122 29.65 -33.24 16.76
N SER A 123 28.97 -33.82 17.76
CA SER A 123 29.63 -34.61 18.79
C SER A 123 30.25 -35.91 18.26
N LEU A 124 29.72 -36.44 17.15
CA LEU A 124 30.22 -37.66 16.50
C LEU A 124 31.29 -37.35 15.46
N ASP A 125 31.09 -36.29 14.68
CA ASP A 125 31.99 -35.88 13.60
C ASP A 125 31.97 -34.35 13.46
N SER A 126 33.12 -33.72 13.69
CA SER A 126 33.30 -32.28 13.57
C SER A 126 33.10 -31.76 12.14
N SER A 127 33.21 -32.62 11.13
CA SER A 127 33.03 -32.29 9.72
C SER A 127 31.62 -32.57 9.18
N ALA A 128 30.71 -33.03 10.05
CA ALA A 128 29.36 -33.41 9.66
C ALA A 128 28.55 -32.24 9.08
N LYS A 129 27.76 -32.53 8.04
CA LYS A 129 26.91 -31.54 7.37
C LYS A 129 25.66 -31.22 8.20
N LEU A 130 25.59 -30.01 8.75
CA LEU A 130 24.48 -29.54 9.57
C LEU A 130 23.28 -29.08 8.74
N LYS A 131 22.09 -29.21 9.34
CA LYS A 131 20.85 -28.71 8.75
C LYS A 131 20.56 -27.30 9.26
N ASN A 132 20.31 -26.38 8.34
CA ASN A 132 19.93 -25.01 8.69
C ASN A 132 18.55 -24.95 9.36
N PHE A 133 18.37 -23.96 10.23
CA PHE A 133 17.08 -23.65 10.82
C PHE A 133 16.10 -23.17 9.76
N LYS A 134 14.82 -23.48 10.01
CA LYS A 134 13.72 -23.07 9.16
C LYS A 134 13.21 -21.71 9.61
N GLU A 135 12.86 -20.87 8.65
CA GLU A 135 12.22 -19.60 8.91
C GLU A 135 10.69 -19.70 8.79
N ARG A 136 10.00 -18.83 9.51
CA ARG A 136 8.54 -18.74 9.47
C ARG A 136 8.10 -18.08 8.16
N LYS A 137 7.17 -18.73 7.45
CA LYS A 137 6.50 -18.14 6.29
C LYS A 137 5.50 -17.05 6.69
N LEU A 138 5.48 -15.97 5.92
CA LEU A 138 4.55 -14.85 6.08
C LEU A 138 3.09 -15.31 6.17
N VAL A 139 2.32 -14.69 7.07
CA VAL A 139 0.87 -14.86 7.16
C VAL A 139 0.17 -13.97 6.15
N PHE A 140 -1.10 -14.26 5.86
CA PHE A 140 -1.87 -13.52 4.87
C PHE A 140 -1.91 -12.01 5.16
N GLY A 141 -2.09 -11.59 6.42
CA GLY A 141 -2.14 -10.18 6.78
C GLY A 141 -0.80 -9.45 6.57
N GLU A 142 0.34 -10.08 6.88
CA GLU A 142 1.66 -9.51 6.56
C GLU A 142 1.84 -9.33 5.05
N ARG A 143 1.37 -10.30 4.25
CA ARG A 143 1.41 -10.20 2.78
C ARG A 143 0.59 -9.01 2.27
N LEU A 144 -0.52 -8.68 2.92
CA LEU A 144 -1.31 -7.49 2.60
C LEU A 144 -0.56 -6.21 2.96
N GLN A 145 0.05 -6.14 4.14
CA GLN A 145 0.81 -4.97 4.57
C GLN A 145 2.03 -4.72 3.69
N ILE A 146 2.77 -5.78 3.31
CA ILE A 146 3.94 -5.69 2.41
C ILE A 146 3.55 -5.21 1.02
N LYS A 147 2.41 -5.67 0.48
CA LYS A 147 1.95 -5.24 -0.85
C LYS A 147 1.25 -3.88 -0.81
N GLY A 148 0.71 -3.50 0.34
CA GLY A 148 0.01 -2.24 0.57
C GLY A 148 0.95 -1.09 0.90
N GLU A 149 0.37 0.04 1.28
CA GLU A 149 1.09 1.19 1.83
C GLU A 149 0.44 1.62 3.15
N ALA A 150 1.25 1.81 4.19
CA ALA A 150 0.80 2.40 5.43
C ALA A 150 0.27 3.83 5.20
N PRO A 151 -0.68 4.32 6.02
CA PRO A 151 -1.20 5.68 5.89
C PRO A 151 -0.09 6.72 6.05
N VAL A 152 0.03 7.63 5.09
CA VAL A 152 0.96 8.77 5.20
C VAL A 152 0.37 9.84 6.10
N ILE A 153 0.89 9.95 7.31
CA ILE A 153 0.46 10.96 8.28
C ILE A 153 1.11 12.31 7.97
N PHE A 154 0.31 13.38 7.98
CA PHE A 154 0.80 14.74 7.80
C PHE A 154 1.73 15.16 8.94
N SER A 155 2.90 15.70 8.59
CA SER A 155 3.83 16.35 9.52
C SER A 155 4.10 17.78 9.07
N SER A 156 3.95 18.75 10.00
CA SER A 156 4.29 20.16 9.78
C SER A 156 5.80 20.33 9.54
N PHE A 157 6.65 19.62 10.29
CA PHE A 157 8.10 19.66 10.11
C PHE A 157 8.54 19.25 8.70
N LYS A 158 7.91 18.21 8.13
CA LYS A 158 8.16 17.81 6.74
C LYS A 158 7.67 18.84 5.71
N ALA A 159 6.60 19.57 6.03
CA ALA A 159 6.13 20.68 5.18
C ALA A 159 7.16 21.83 5.17
N VAL A 160 7.67 22.23 6.34
CA VAL A 160 8.74 23.23 6.46
C VAL A 160 9.98 22.81 5.66
N ARG A 161 10.44 21.57 5.83
CA ARG A 161 11.59 21.05 5.08
C ARG A 161 11.35 21.02 3.55
N SER A 162 10.12 20.79 3.11
CA SER A 162 9.78 20.87 1.68
C SER A 162 9.89 22.30 1.16
N LYS A 163 9.50 23.32 1.94
CA LYS A 163 9.71 24.73 1.57
C LYS A 163 11.19 25.05 1.40
N ASP A 164 12.04 24.59 2.32
CA ASP A 164 13.48 24.84 2.22
C ASP A 164 14.07 24.22 0.95
N GLN A 165 13.62 23.01 0.59
CA GLN A 165 14.02 22.35 -0.65
C GLN A 165 13.53 23.11 -1.88
N PHE A 166 12.30 23.61 -1.86
CA PHE A 166 11.76 24.43 -2.95
C PHE A 166 12.55 25.72 -3.10
N SER A 167 12.86 26.40 -1.98
CA SER A 167 13.59 27.67 -2.01
C SER A 167 14.99 27.49 -2.60
N LYS A 168 15.70 26.45 -2.16
CA LYS A 168 17.03 26.10 -2.70
C LYS A 168 16.97 25.72 -4.19
N PHE A 169 15.98 24.92 -4.58
CA PHE A 169 15.82 24.54 -5.98
C PHE A 169 15.53 25.74 -6.88
N LEU A 170 14.61 26.63 -6.46
CA LEU A 170 14.27 27.85 -7.18
C LEU A 170 15.45 28.81 -7.24
N PHE A 171 16.20 28.98 -6.14
CA PHE A 171 17.42 29.77 -6.12
C PHE A 171 18.44 29.27 -7.15
N ASN A 172 18.68 27.96 -7.20
CA ASN A 172 19.59 27.34 -8.19
C ASN A 172 19.09 27.47 -9.64
N LYS A 173 17.79 27.70 -9.83
CA LYS A 173 17.17 27.99 -11.14
C LYS A 173 17.16 29.48 -11.48
N GLY A 174 17.74 30.35 -10.65
CA GLY A 174 17.86 31.80 -10.87
C GLY A 174 16.77 32.65 -10.21
N TYR A 175 15.84 32.03 -9.47
CA TYR A 175 14.79 32.74 -8.72
C TYR A 175 15.31 33.16 -7.34
N PHE A 176 16.19 34.16 -7.31
CA PHE A 176 16.88 34.58 -6.08
C PHE A 176 15.95 35.19 -5.01
N GLN A 177 14.88 35.88 -5.43
CA GLN A 177 13.87 36.48 -4.55
C GLN A 177 12.61 35.62 -4.43
N ASN A 178 12.76 34.29 -4.32
CA ASN A 178 11.62 33.39 -4.20
C ASN A 178 10.94 33.49 -2.82
N SER A 179 9.60 33.44 -2.81
CA SER A 179 8.78 33.39 -1.59
C SER A 179 7.86 32.17 -1.65
N ILE A 180 7.92 31.30 -0.63
CA ILE A 180 7.12 30.08 -0.56
C ILE A 180 6.21 30.11 0.66
N SER A 181 4.91 30.24 0.41
CA SER A 181 3.86 30.10 1.43
C SER A 181 3.31 28.68 1.47
N ASP A 182 2.90 28.20 2.64
CA ASP A 182 2.08 27.00 2.79
C ASP A 182 0.80 27.33 3.55
N SER A 183 -0.21 26.49 3.35
CA SER A 183 -1.48 26.55 4.06
C SER A 183 -1.99 25.13 4.24
N THR A 184 -2.54 24.83 5.41
CA THR A 184 -3.10 23.50 5.72
C THR A 184 -4.61 23.59 5.85
N PHE A 185 -5.33 22.69 5.16
CA PHE A 185 -6.78 22.59 5.22
C PHE A 185 -7.18 21.25 5.84
N PHE A 186 -7.93 21.29 6.94
CA PHE A 186 -8.42 20.10 7.62
C PHE A 186 -9.83 19.75 7.15
N SER A 187 -9.98 18.59 6.53
CA SER A 187 -11.27 18.01 6.15
C SER A 187 -11.73 17.07 7.26
N LYS A 188 -12.98 17.22 7.75
CA LYS A 188 -13.58 16.32 8.74
C LYS A 188 -13.48 14.86 8.28
N LYS A 189 -13.28 13.92 9.24
CA LYS A 189 -13.37 12.47 8.99
C LYS A 189 -14.78 12.18 8.42
N LYS A 190 -14.84 11.49 7.28
CA LYS A 190 -16.07 10.86 6.76
C LYS A 190 -16.11 9.44 7.27
#